data_AF-A0A919HL20-F1
#
_entry.id   AF-A0A919HL20-F1
#
_cell.length_a   1.000
_cell.length_b   1.000
_cell.length_c   1.000
_cell.angle_alpha   90.00
_cell.angle_beta   90.00
_cell.angle_gamma   90.00
#
_symmetry.space_group_name_H-M   'P 1'
#
loop_
_entity.id
_entity.type
_entity.pdbx_description
1 polymer ?
#
loop_
_entity_poly.entity_id
_entity_poly.type
_entity_poly.pdbx_seq_one_letter_code
_entity_poly.pdbx_strand_id
1 'polypeptide(L)'
;MAGFRSLARQVRDPQCDLALRRYSLRKCLERFAPYGHRATWDHLCSRTGMGREDRSPDPSSLVAALDELEEARAVWLAYEAQFAERRKREKHDGLRSPGSVDDWHRLTWGGCGVAWCDNPRVHPHEPLAEVLRRLIRGLEHEPGSVCPVCGDTRLVWRHGLAHEPSSGPVCTHCGIVVPRPVLTPRALASARRARLLVSA
;
A
#
# COMPACT_ATOMS: atom_id res chain seq x y z
N MET A 1 -11.10 21.37 1.82
CA MET A 1 -10.47 20.42 0.87
C MET A 1 -11.44 19.26 0.63
N ALA A 2 -11.73 18.86 -0.61
CA ALA A 2 -12.70 17.82 -0.90
C ALA A 2 -12.27 16.44 -0.34
N GLY A 3 -13.24 15.66 0.14
CA GLY A 3 -13.03 14.28 0.60
C GLY A 3 -12.99 13.28 -0.55
N PHE A 4 -12.46 12.08 -0.31
CA PHE A 4 -12.30 11.02 -1.33
C PHE A 4 -13.59 10.78 -2.13
N ARG A 5 -14.73 10.58 -1.47
CA ARG A 5 -16.03 10.31 -2.13
C ARG A 5 -16.48 11.43 -3.06
N SER A 6 -16.18 12.68 -2.72
CA SER A 6 -16.53 13.83 -3.56
C SER A 6 -15.66 13.88 -4.82
N LEU A 7 -14.37 13.59 -4.69
CA LEU A 7 -13.44 13.48 -5.83
C LEU A 7 -13.82 12.29 -6.72
N ALA A 8 -14.13 11.13 -6.14
CA ALA A 8 -14.58 9.94 -6.86
C ALA A 8 -15.85 10.22 -7.70
N ARG A 9 -16.78 11.02 -7.18
CA ARG A 9 -17.96 11.46 -7.94
C ARG A 9 -17.58 12.28 -9.17
N GLN A 10 -16.64 13.22 -9.04
CA GLN A 10 -16.16 14.02 -10.16
C GLN A 10 -15.48 13.17 -11.24
N VAL A 11 -14.73 12.13 -10.85
CA VAL A 11 -14.10 11.21 -11.81
C VAL A 11 -15.14 10.43 -12.63
N ARG A 12 -16.29 10.09 -12.04
CA ARG A 12 -17.38 9.36 -12.72
C ARG A 12 -18.31 10.25 -13.52
N ASP A 13 -18.35 11.54 -13.22
CA ASP A 13 -19.30 12.47 -13.82
C ASP A 13 -18.97 12.69 -15.31
N PRO A 14 -19.85 12.28 -16.24
CA PRO A 14 -19.63 12.48 -17.68
C PRO A 14 -19.74 13.94 -18.10
N GLN A 15 -20.30 14.83 -17.26
CA GLN A 15 -20.39 16.26 -17.53
C GLN A 15 -19.08 17.00 -17.21
N CYS A 16 -18.21 16.40 -16.40
CA CYS A 16 -16.89 16.94 -16.12
C CYS A 16 -15.96 16.70 -17.32
N ASP A 17 -15.15 17.70 -17.66
CA ASP A 17 -14.11 17.53 -18.66
C ASP A 17 -13.04 16.50 -18.23
N LEU A 18 -12.34 15.92 -19.20
CA LEU A 18 -11.33 14.89 -18.96
C LEU A 18 -10.19 15.34 -18.04
N ALA A 19 -9.80 16.62 -18.12
CA ALA A 19 -8.71 17.16 -17.32
C ALA A 19 -9.10 17.22 -15.84
N LEU A 20 -10.31 17.68 -15.53
CA LEU A 20 -10.89 17.68 -14.20
C LEU A 20 -11.04 16.26 -13.66
N ARG A 21 -11.56 15.32 -14.47
CA ARG A 21 -11.70 13.91 -14.07
C ARG A 21 -10.35 13.29 -13.71
N ARG A 22 -9.32 13.47 -14.56
CA ARG A 22 -7.96 12.99 -14.28
C ARG A 22 -7.35 13.67 -13.05
N TYR A 23 -7.54 14.98 -12.92
CA TYR A 23 -7.08 15.73 -11.74
C TYR A 23 -7.74 15.19 -10.47
N SER A 24 -9.06 15.01 -10.44
CA SER A 24 -9.78 14.48 -9.30
C SER A 24 -9.33 13.06 -8.94
N LEU A 25 -9.03 12.20 -9.93
CA LEU A 25 -8.43 10.88 -9.67
C LEU A 25 -7.04 10.99 -9.02
N ARG A 26 -6.19 11.91 -9.49
CA ARG A 26 -4.90 12.18 -8.83
C ARG A 26 -5.08 12.71 -7.41
N LYS A 27 -6.09 13.54 -7.17
CA LYS A 27 -6.43 13.99 -5.81
C LYS A 27 -6.95 12.86 -4.92
N CYS A 28 -7.61 11.83 -5.48
CA CYS A 28 -7.94 10.62 -4.71
C CYS A 28 -6.68 9.91 -4.21
N LEU A 29 -5.60 9.88 -5.01
CA LEU A 29 -4.32 9.27 -4.59
C LEU A 29 -3.62 10.03 -3.46
N GLU A 30 -3.85 11.34 -3.32
CA GLU A 30 -3.38 12.08 -2.13
C GLU A 30 -4.09 11.64 -0.84
N ARG A 31 -5.25 10.98 -0.96
CA ARG A 31 -6.04 10.48 0.18
C ARG A 31 -5.82 9.01 0.47
N PHE A 32 -5.46 8.24 -0.54
CA PHE A 32 -5.22 6.81 -0.42
C PHE A 32 -4.29 6.34 -1.54
N ALA A 33 -3.06 5.98 -1.19
CA ALA A 33 -2.06 5.47 -2.12
C ALA A 33 -1.25 4.34 -1.44
N PRO A 34 -1.72 3.09 -1.52
CA PRO A 34 -1.14 1.98 -0.74
C PRO A 34 0.33 1.71 -1.06
N TYR A 35 0.79 1.92 -2.29
CA TYR A 35 2.19 1.75 -2.68
C TYR A 35 3.02 3.04 -2.57
N GLY A 36 2.42 4.13 -2.08
CA GLY A 36 2.93 5.48 -2.29
C GLY A 36 2.41 6.08 -3.58
N HIS A 37 2.37 7.42 -3.66
CA HIS A 37 1.67 8.12 -4.74
C HIS A 37 2.18 7.74 -6.14
N ARG A 38 3.49 7.67 -6.33
CA ARG A 38 4.09 7.38 -7.65
C ARG A 38 3.83 5.95 -8.10
N ALA A 39 4.06 4.98 -7.21
CA ALA A 39 3.88 3.57 -7.51
C ALA A 39 2.40 3.20 -7.67
N THR A 40 1.50 3.80 -6.88
CA THR A 40 0.06 3.57 -7.03
C THR A 40 -0.45 4.13 -8.35
N TRP A 41 -0.02 5.33 -8.75
CA TRP A 41 -0.37 5.89 -10.06
C TRP A 41 0.16 5.02 -11.20
N ASP A 42 1.41 4.56 -11.10
CA ASP A 42 1.98 3.64 -12.08
C ASP A 42 1.15 2.36 -12.22
N HIS A 43 0.87 1.72 -11.09
CA HIS A 43 0.08 0.50 -11.04
C HIS A 43 -1.28 0.67 -11.73
N LEU A 44 -2.04 1.71 -11.37
CA LEU A 44 -3.34 1.98 -11.97
C LEU A 44 -3.22 2.23 -13.49
N CYS A 45 -2.24 3.03 -13.93
CA CYS A 45 -1.98 3.24 -15.35
C CYS A 45 -1.69 1.92 -16.09
N SER A 46 -0.84 1.06 -15.52
CA SER A 46 -0.51 -0.24 -16.11
C SER A 46 -1.72 -1.18 -16.16
N ARG A 47 -2.58 -1.15 -15.14
CA ARG A 47 -3.78 -2.01 -15.03
C ARG A 47 -4.88 -1.64 -16.01
N THR A 48 -5.03 -0.35 -16.31
CA THR A 48 -6.11 0.16 -17.16
C THR A 48 -5.65 0.62 -18.54
N GLY A 49 -4.36 0.46 -18.86
CA GLY A 49 -3.81 0.85 -20.15
C GLY A 49 -3.67 2.37 -20.35
N MET A 50 -3.79 3.17 -19.29
CA MET A 50 -3.59 4.62 -19.38
C MET A 50 -2.10 4.98 -19.45
N GLY A 51 -1.74 5.88 -20.37
CA GLY A 51 -0.41 6.50 -20.33
C GLY A 51 -0.24 7.36 -19.09
N ARG A 52 0.90 7.25 -18.39
CA ARG A 52 1.15 8.02 -17.13
C ARG A 52 1.06 9.53 -17.34
N GLU A 53 1.54 10.00 -18.48
CA GLU A 53 1.57 11.40 -18.89
C GLU A 53 0.45 11.76 -19.86
N ASP A 54 -0.38 10.78 -20.23
CA ASP A 54 -1.50 10.99 -21.13
C ASP A 54 -2.47 12.03 -20.55
N ARG A 55 -2.74 13.05 -21.36
CA ARG A 55 -3.63 14.17 -21.02
C ARG A 55 -5.06 13.93 -21.46
N SER A 56 -5.29 12.95 -22.33
CA SER A 56 -6.59 12.60 -22.89
C SER A 56 -6.85 11.09 -22.79
N PRO A 57 -6.74 10.49 -21.59
CA PRO A 57 -7.03 9.08 -21.42
C PRO A 57 -8.50 8.80 -21.71
N ASP A 58 -8.79 7.58 -22.15
CA ASP A 58 -10.15 7.11 -22.30
C ASP A 58 -10.94 7.27 -20.96
N PRO A 59 -12.12 7.93 -20.98
CA PRO A 59 -12.99 8.06 -19.82
C PRO A 59 -13.21 6.77 -19.02
N SER A 60 -13.36 5.63 -19.69
CA SER A 60 -13.67 4.36 -19.03
C SER A 60 -12.46 3.83 -18.25
N SER A 61 -11.25 4.08 -18.76
CA SER A 61 -9.99 3.73 -18.10
C SER A 61 -9.77 4.52 -16.80
N LEU A 62 -10.21 5.79 -16.73
CA LEU A 62 -10.21 6.58 -15.49
C LEU A 62 -11.17 6.01 -14.44
N VAL A 63 -12.35 5.58 -14.86
CA VAL A 63 -13.35 4.98 -13.97
C VAL A 63 -12.86 3.63 -13.46
N ALA A 64 -12.31 2.77 -14.34
CA ALA A 64 -11.75 1.49 -13.93
C ALA A 64 -10.60 1.65 -12.91
N ALA A 65 -9.74 2.65 -13.08
CA ALA A 65 -8.67 2.93 -12.11
C ALA A 65 -9.22 3.43 -10.76
N LEU A 66 -10.31 4.22 -10.79
CA LEU A 66 -10.99 4.62 -9.57
C LEU A 66 -11.65 3.43 -8.87
N ASP A 67 -12.32 2.55 -9.61
CA ASP A 67 -13.01 1.37 -9.08
C ASP A 67 -12.01 0.46 -8.36
N GLU A 68 -10.84 0.19 -8.97
CA GLU A 68 -9.78 -0.58 -8.33
C GLU A 68 -9.24 0.09 -7.06
N LEU A 69 -9.05 1.41 -7.09
CA LEU A 69 -8.62 2.18 -5.92
C LEU A 69 -9.67 2.16 -4.79
N GLU A 70 -10.95 2.25 -5.13
CA GLU A 70 -12.05 2.20 -4.17
C GLU A 70 -12.23 0.82 -3.55
N GLU A 71 -12.08 -0.26 -4.33
CA GLU A 71 -12.10 -1.62 -3.80
C GLU A 71 -10.98 -1.81 -2.76
N ALA A 72 -9.76 -1.40 -3.10
CA ALA A 72 -8.63 -1.46 -2.19
C ALA A 72 -8.85 -0.59 -0.94
N ARG A 73 -9.42 0.59 -1.11
CA ARG A 73 -9.75 1.48 0.01
C ARG A 73 -10.82 0.86 0.92
N ALA A 74 -11.79 0.15 0.38
CA ALA A 74 -12.80 -0.54 1.17
C ALA A 74 -12.18 -1.64 2.04
N VAL A 75 -11.24 -2.42 1.49
CA VAL A 75 -10.46 -3.42 2.24
C VAL A 75 -9.70 -2.76 3.41
N TRP A 76 -8.99 -1.65 3.14
CA TRP A 76 -8.26 -0.93 4.18
C TRP A 76 -9.16 -0.37 5.29
N LEU A 77 -10.27 0.26 4.93
CA LEU A 77 -11.21 0.81 5.90
C LEU A 77 -11.86 -0.28 6.77
N ALA A 78 -12.13 -1.45 6.20
CA ALA A 78 -12.65 -2.59 6.97
C ALA A 78 -11.62 -3.06 8.01
N TYR A 79 -10.34 -3.13 7.62
CA TYR A 79 -9.25 -3.42 8.56
C TYR A 79 -9.10 -2.35 9.64
N GLU A 80 -9.14 -1.05 9.29
CA GLU A 80 -9.07 0.03 10.28
C GLU A 80 -10.22 -0.05 11.31
N ALA A 81 -11.43 -0.39 10.87
CA ALA A 81 -12.57 -0.57 11.76
C ALA A 81 -12.35 -1.76 12.73
N GLN A 82 -11.86 -2.90 12.22
CA GLN A 82 -11.55 -4.06 13.05
C GLN A 82 -10.43 -3.77 14.07
N PHE A 83 -9.38 -3.07 13.62
CA PHE A 83 -8.29 -2.62 14.49
C PHE A 83 -8.81 -1.71 15.62
N ALA A 84 -9.67 -0.74 15.29
CA ALA A 84 -10.26 0.17 16.27
C ALA A 84 -11.11 -0.57 17.31
N GLU A 85 -11.95 -1.53 16.89
CA GLU A 85 -12.75 -2.34 17.78
C GLU A 85 -11.90 -3.25 18.68
N ARG A 86 -10.85 -3.88 18.14
CA ARG A 86 -9.89 -4.65 18.94
C ARG A 86 -9.23 -3.78 20.01
N ARG A 87 -8.67 -2.63 19.61
CA ARG A 87 -8.01 -1.71 20.55
C ARG A 87 -8.96 -1.14 21.60
N LYS A 88 -10.24 -0.95 21.26
CA LYS A 88 -11.28 -0.53 22.22
C LYS A 88 -11.51 -1.59 23.29
N ARG A 89 -11.59 -2.86 22.92
CA ARG A 89 -11.73 -4.00 23.84
C ARG A 89 -10.50 -4.15 24.73
N GLU A 90 -9.31 -4.19 24.15
CA GLU A 90 -8.06 -4.29 24.91
C GLU A 90 -7.89 -3.14 25.92
N LYS A 91 -8.24 -1.90 25.54
CA LYS A 91 -8.24 -0.76 26.47
C LYS A 91 -9.24 -0.93 27.62
N HIS A 92 -10.41 -1.50 27.33
CA HIS A 92 -11.42 -1.82 28.34
C HIS A 92 -10.92 -2.89 29.30
N ASP A 93 -10.22 -3.91 28.79
CA ASP A 93 -9.63 -5.02 29.55
C ASP A 93 -8.31 -4.65 30.24
N GLY A 94 -7.90 -3.37 30.21
CA GLY A 94 -6.71 -2.85 30.89
C GLY A 94 -5.39 -2.99 30.11
N LEU A 95 -5.40 -3.58 28.92
CA LEU A 95 -4.23 -3.71 28.05
C LEU A 95 -3.97 -2.41 27.27
N ARG A 96 -3.11 -1.56 27.84
CA ARG A 96 -2.79 -0.22 27.29
C ARG A 96 -1.48 -0.13 26.51
N SER A 97 -0.60 -1.12 26.62
CA SER A 97 0.66 -1.14 25.86
C SER A 97 0.43 -1.62 24.42
N PRO A 98 0.79 -0.84 23.40
CA PRO A 98 0.67 -1.24 22.00
C PRO A 98 1.66 -2.34 21.63
N GLY A 99 1.24 -3.30 20.80
CA GLY A 99 2.10 -4.33 20.23
C GLY A 99 2.84 -3.86 18.97
N SER A 100 3.73 -4.69 18.43
CA SER A 100 4.52 -4.37 17.22
C SER A 100 3.67 -4.08 15.97
N VAL A 101 2.52 -4.76 15.83
CA VAL A 101 1.54 -4.48 14.76
C VAL A 101 0.86 -3.13 14.98
N ASP A 102 0.57 -2.74 16.23
CA ASP A 102 -0.03 -1.43 16.53
C ASP A 102 0.95 -0.29 16.23
N ASP A 103 2.24 -0.49 16.49
CA ASP A 103 3.27 0.48 16.17
C ASP A 103 3.47 0.63 14.66
N TRP A 104 3.43 -0.48 13.90
CA TRP A 104 3.39 -0.40 12.44
C TRP A 104 2.13 0.33 11.94
N HIS A 105 0.94 -0.02 12.47
CA HIS A 105 -0.33 0.60 12.09
C HIS A 105 -0.31 2.12 12.33
N ARG A 106 0.33 2.56 13.42
CA ARG A 106 0.49 3.99 13.75
C ARG A 106 1.24 4.76 12.66
N LEU A 107 2.17 4.12 11.97
CA LEU A 107 2.98 4.72 10.91
C LEU A 107 2.26 4.73 9.55
N THR A 108 1.19 3.94 9.36
CA THR A 108 0.49 3.76 8.08
C THR A 108 -0.84 4.52 8.00
N TRP A 109 -0.91 5.73 8.58
CA TRP A 109 -2.16 6.47 8.75
C TRP A 109 -2.88 6.77 7.42
N GLY A 110 -4.16 6.43 7.33
CA GLY A 110 -4.99 6.65 6.14
C GLY A 110 -4.69 5.73 4.95
N GLY A 111 -3.90 4.67 5.15
CA GLY A 111 -3.60 3.66 4.13
C GLY A 111 -2.59 4.07 3.08
N CYS A 112 -1.96 5.24 3.23
CA CYS A 112 -0.85 5.68 2.39
C CYS A 112 0.44 4.95 2.80
N GLY A 113 1.08 4.28 1.85
CA GLY A 113 2.36 3.59 2.08
C GLY A 113 2.26 2.27 2.85
N VAL A 114 1.05 1.75 3.07
CA VAL A 114 0.84 0.45 3.75
C VAL A 114 1.63 -0.71 3.09
N ALA A 115 1.81 -0.65 1.77
CA ALA A 115 2.62 -1.58 0.98
C ALA A 115 3.63 -0.80 0.12
N TRP A 116 4.33 0.16 0.73
CA TRP A 116 5.22 1.10 0.03
C TRP A 116 6.15 0.43 -0.99
N CYS A 117 6.19 0.97 -2.21
CA CYS A 117 7.14 0.57 -3.24
C CYS A 117 8.08 1.74 -3.55
N ASP A 118 9.36 1.58 -3.21
CA ASP A 118 10.36 2.64 -3.33
C ASP A 118 10.70 2.96 -4.79
N ASN A 119 10.84 1.92 -5.63
CA ASN A 119 10.89 2.09 -7.07
C ASN A 119 9.46 2.07 -7.61
N PRO A 120 8.94 3.17 -8.20
CA PRO A 120 7.57 3.21 -8.70
C PRO A 120 7.27 2.18 -9.78
N ARG A 121 8.29 1.67 -10.49
CA ARG A 121 8.13 0.67 -11.57
C ARG A 121 8.20 -0.77 -11.09
N VAL A 122 8.49 -1.00 -9.81
CA VAL A 122 8.57 -2.33 -9.21
C VAL A 122 7.55 -2.39 -8.10
N HIS A 123 6.36 -2.87 -8.44
CA HIS A 123 5.25 -3.07 -7.54
C HIS A 123 4.53 -4.39 -7.90
N PRO A 124 3.69 -4.95 -7.02
CA PRO A 124 2.87 -6.11 -7.35
C PRO A 124 1.99 -5.87 -8.60
N HIS A 125 1.71 -6.94 -9.35
CA HIS A 125 0.87 -6.87 -10.56
C HIS A 125 -0.59 -7.23 -10.27
N GLU A 126 -0.85 -7.91 -9.16
CA GLU A 126 -2.18 -8.24 -8.69
C GLU A 126 -2.98 -6.99 -8.29
N PRO A 127 -4.33 -7.05 -8.34
CA PRO A 127 -5.17 -5.92 -7.96
C PRO A 127 -4.83 -5.38 -6.58
N LEU A 128 -4.88 -4.06 -6.42
CA LEU A 128 -4.57 -3.39 -5.15
C LEU A 128 -5.30 -4.03 -3.95
N ALA A 129 -6.59 -4.33 -4.11
CA ALA A 129 -7.41 -4.92 -3.06
C ALA A 129 -6.89 -6.31 -2.63
N GLU A 130 -6.46 -7.14 -3.57
CA GLU A 130 -5.91 -8.46 -3.30
C GLU A 130 -4.59 -8.36 -2.53
N VAL A 131 -3.73 -7.44 -2.95
CA VAL A 131 -2.44 -7.21 -2.28
C VAL A 131 -2.65 -6.77 -0.83
N LEU A 132 -3.61 -5.88 -0.58
CA LEU A 132 -3.96 -5.46 0.77
C LEU A 132 -4.53 -6.61 1.61
N ARG A 133 -5.42 -7.44 1.05
CA ARG A 133 -5.94 -8.63 1.75
C ARG A 133 -4.81 -9.58 2.16
N ARG A 134 -3.88 -9.86 1.26
CA ARG A 134 -2.71 -10.72 1.56
C ARG A 134 -1.83 -10.11 2.66
N LEU A 135 -1.58 -8.81 2.59
CA LEU A 135 -0.78 -8.11 3.59
C LEU A 135 -1.45 -8.10 4.97
N ILE A 136 -2.73 -7.75 5.03
CA ILE A 136 -3.53 -7.74 6.26
C ILE A 136 -3.56 -9.14 6.87
N ARG A 137 -3.81 -10.18 6.06
CA ARG A 137 -3.74 -11.56 6.52
C ARG A 137 -2.38 -11.88 7.13
N GLY A 138 -1.28 -11.46 6.50
CA GLY A 138 0.07 -11.64 7.04
C GLY A 138 0.30 -10.94 8.39
N LEU A 139 -0.36 -9.80 8.64
CA LEU A 139 -0.30 -9.08 9.92
C LEU A 139 -1.16 -9.70 11.02
N GLU A 140 -2.18 -10.46 10.65
CA GLU A 140 -3.09 -11.15 11.57
C GLU A 140 -2.60 -12.55 11.97
N HIS A 141 -1.59 -13.08 11.26
CA HIS A 141 -1.03 -14.41 11.50
C HIS A 141 0.37 -14.34 12.13
N GLU A 142 0.87 -15.50 12.57
CA GLU A 142 2.22 -15.63 13.07
C GLU A 142 3.27 -15.15 12.03
N PRO A 143 4.32 -14.42 12.45
CA PRO A 143 5.34 -13.92 11.55
C PRO A 143 6.00 -15.03 10.72
N GLY A 144 6.20 -14.78 9.44
CA GLY A 144 6.74 -15.73 8.47
C GLY A 144 8.20 -15.47 8.06
N SER A 145 8.66 -16.20 7.05
CA SER A 145 9.99 -15.98 6.44
C SER A 145 9.94 -15.49 4.99
N VAL A 146 8.74 -15.25 4.47
CA VAL A 146 8.46 -14.90 3.08
C VAL A 146 7.73 -13.56 2.99
N CYS A 147 7.76 -12.95 1.81
CA CYS A 147 6.92 -11.81 1.49
C CYS A 147 5.43 -12.22 1.58
N PRO A 148 4.58 -11.54 2.37
CA PRO A 148 3.17 -11.93 2.52
C PRO A 148 2.36 -11.70 1.24
N VAL A 149 2.85 -10.87 0.30
CA VAL A 149 2.14 -10.52 -0.93
C VAL A 149 2.41 -11.51 -2.06
N CYS A 150 3.69 -11.85 -2.31
CA CYS A 150 4.08 -12.72 -3.43
C CYS A 150 4.72 -14.04 -3.03
N GLY A 151 4.96 -14.29 -1.73
CA GLY A 151 5.55 -15.54 -1.24
C GLY A 151 7.07 -15.69 -1.47
N ASP A 152 7.75 -14.74 -2.11
CA ASP A 152 9.20 -14.82 -2.35
C ASP A 152 9.98 -14.69 -1.01
N THR A 153 11.08 -15.44 -0.91
CA THR A 153 12.00 -15.46 0.24
C THR A 153 13.13 -14.42 0.12
N ARG A 154 13.33 -13.86 -1.07
CA ARG A 154 14.40 -12.90 -1.38
C ARG A 154 14.02 -11.51 -0.88
N LEU A 155 14.37 -11.27 0.38
CA LEU A 155 14.19 -10.00 1.06
C LEU A 155 15.57 -9.36 1.28
N VAL A 156 15.70 -8.08 0.92
CA VAL A 156 16.94 -7.31 1.11
C VAL A 156 16.67 -6.09 1.98
N TRP A 157 17.53 -5.84 2.96
CA TRP A 157 17.40 -4.65 3.78
C TRP A 157 17.87 -3.41 3.00
N ARG A 158 17.00 -2.42 2.85
CA ARG A 158 17.31 -1.14 2.21
C ARG A 158 17.32 0.00 3.22
N HIS A 159 18.11 1.01 2.93
CA HIS A 159 18.19 2.27 3.68
C HIS A 159 17.94 3.44 2.72
N GLY A 160 17.61 4.60 3.26
CA GLY A 160 17.33 5.79 2.45
C GLY A 160 16.03 5.69 1.66
N LEU A 161 15.06 4.90 2.16
CA LEU A 161 13.73 4.81 1.55
C LEU A 161 13.05 6.18 1.64
N ALA A 162 12.32 6.55 0.59
CA ALA A 162 11.50 7.77 0.58
C ALA A 162 10.17 7.60 1.35
N HIS A 163 10.22 6.88 2.47
CA HIS A 163 9.09 6.45 3.30
C HIS A 163 9.55 6.31 4.75
N GLU A 164 8.65 6.46 5.72
CA GLU A 164 8.95 6.19 7.12
C GLU A 164 8.43 4.79 7.51
N PRO A 165 9.27 3.85 8.00
CA PRO A 165 10.68 4.03 8.31
C PRO A 165 11.57 4.12 7.06
N SER A 166 12.57 5.01 7.11
CA SER A 166 13.57 5.23 6.04
C SER A 166 14.48 4.01 5.77
N SER A 167 14.27 2.91 6.49
CA SER A 167 14.92 1.64 6.23
C SER A 167 14.03 0.46 6.58
N GLY A 168 14.15 -0.63 5.83
CA GLY A 168 13.33 -1.82 6.01
C GLY A 168 13.63 -2.93 5.02
N PRO A 169 13.05 -4.13 5.24
CA PRO A 169 13.18 -5.24 4.31
C PRO A 169 12.32 -4.99 3.06
N VAL A 170 12.94 -5.10 1.89
CA VAL A 170 12.28 -4.95 0.58
C VAL A 170 12.27 -6.29 -0.13
N CYS A 171 11.11 -6.70 -0.62
CA CYS A 171 11.00 -7.87 -1.47
C CYS A 171 11.62 -7.57 -2.84
N THR A 172 12.62 -8.35 -3.28
CA THR A 172 13.29 -8.10 -4.57
C THR A 172 12.44 -8.51 -5.77
N HIS A 173 11.35 -9.25 -5.54
CA HIS A 173 10.42 -9.67 -6.59
C HIS A 173 9.31 -8.64 -6.79
N CYS A 174 8.45 -8.42 -5.80
CA CYS A 174 7.30 -7.51 -5.95
C CYS A 174 7.56 -6.06 -5.49
N GLY A 175 8.75 -5.74 -4.96
CA GLY A 175 9.17 -4.37 -4.69
C GLY A 175 8.65 -3.70 -3.41
N ILE A 176 7.71 -4.33 -2.71
CA ILE A 176 7.16 -3.76 -1.47
C ILE A 176 8.21 -3.72 -0.36
N VAL A 177 8.15 -2.69 0.47
CA VAL A 177 8.74 -2.68 1.82
C VAL A 177 7.85 -3.56 2.70
N VAL A 178 8.34 -4.74 3.05
CA VAL A 178 7.59 -5.71 3.84
C VAL A 178 7.49 -5.21 5.29
N PRO A 179 6.27 -5.13 5.88
CA PRO A 179 6.14 -4.76 7.28
C PRO A 179 6.96 -5.67 8.19
N ARG A 180 7.78 -5.09 9.06
CA ARG A 180 8.63 -5.86 9.98
C ARG A 180 7.85 -6.85 10.85
N PRO A 181 6.63 -6.53 11.37
CA PRO A 181 5.88 -7.47 12.20
C PRO A 181 5.48 -8.77 11.49
N VAL A 182 5.38 -8.80 10.15
CA VAL A 182 5.02 -10.02 9.43
C VAL A 182 6.21 -10.98 9.22
N LEU A 183 7.41 -10.59 9.63
CA LEU A 183 8.64 -11.36 9.44
C LEU A 183 9.23 -11.83 10.77
N THR A 184 9.68 -13.08 10.79
CA THR A 184 10.45 -13.63 11.90
C THR A 184 11.77 -12.87 12.10
N PRO A 185 12.31 -12.86 13.33
CA PRO A 185 13.63 -12.28 13.60
C PRO A 185 14.74 -12.86 12.70
N ARG A 186 14.67 -14.17 12.40
CA ARG A 186 15.62 -14.85 11.50
C ARG A 186 15.55 -14.28 10.07
N ALA A 187 14.35 -14.07 9.53
CA ALA A 187 14.17 -13.50 8.20
C ALA A 187 14.70 -12.06 8.13
N LEU A 188 14.42 -11.25 9.16
CA LEU A 188 14.96 -9.89 9.27
C LEU A 188 16.49 -9.87 9.31
N ALA A 189 17.11 -10.78 10.08
CA ALA A 189 18.56 -10.91 10.15
C ALA A 189 19.17 -11.35 8.80
N SER A 190 18.53 -12.28 8.10
CA SER A 190 18.94 -12.70 6.76
C SER A 190 18.86 -11.55 5.76
N ALA A 191 17.77 -10.77 5.76
CA ALA A 191 17.62 -9.63 4.86
C ALA A 191 18.72 -8.56 5.06
N ARG A 192 19.16 -8.35 6.30
CA ARG A 192 20.28 -7.45 6.63
C ARG A 192 21.62 -7.97 6.10
N ARG A 193 21.86 -9.28 6.18
CA ARG A 193 23.09 -9.91 5.67
C ARG A 193 23.16 -9.95 4.15
N ALA A 194 22.03 -10.12 3.45
CA ALA A 194 22.00 -10.16 1.99
C ALA A 194 22.59 -8.89 1.35
N ARG A 195 22.51 -7.75 2.03
CA ARG A 195 23.15 -6.49 1.60
C ARG A 195 24.67 -6.57 1.57
N LEU A 196 25.29 -7.26 2.53
CA LEU A 196 26.75 -7.36 2.63
C LEU A 196 27.35 -8.13 1.44
N LEU A 197 26.58 -9.01 0.81
CA LEU A 197 27.03 -9.82 -0.32
C LEU A 197 26.86 -9.13 -1.69
N VAL A 198 26.08 -8.05 -1.78
CA VAL A 198 25.85 -7.30 -3.03
C VAL A 198 26.79 -6.08 -3.13
N SER A 199 27.56 -5.78 -2.08
CA SER A 199 28.53 -4.69 -2.00
C SER A 199 30.00 -5.14 -2.14
N ALA A 200 30.26 -6.38 -2.53
CA ALA A 200 31.59 -6.94 -2.80
C ALA A 200 31.71 -7.32 -4.28
#